data_AF-A0A821QE31-F1
#
_entry.id   AF-A0A821QE31-F1
#
_cell.length_a   1.000
_cell.length_b   1.000
_cell.length_c   1.000
_cell.angle_alpha   90.00
_cell.angle_beta   90.00
_cell.angle_gamma   90.00
#
_symmetry.space_group_name_H-M   'P 1'
#
loop_
_entity.id
_entity.type
_entity.pdbx_description
1 polymer ?
#
loop_
_entity_poly.entity_id
_entity_poly.type
_entity_poly.pdbx_seq_one_letter_code
_entity_poly.pdbx_strand_id
1 'polypeptide(L)'
;TGLKNVDYLYIFFNIILPIAYEYDPDLVLISAGYDVALGCPEGEMKITPDTFAHLTHYLKGLADGKVLILLEGGYCIDTLAESAAWTLRSLLGDPCPPLQTCANPNPIVKKTVACCKHVLKDYWQSLRIDLTDKCEFWIEEAKRKQALAPLVNNEIRPAQYDLTPTLIINRTEEQSLKIQQDIKRALELAPHKKPLERGRTLLVYDELMKKFSSRNHCERPGRIEAIWKGVQSRGLDKRCKMIPSRPATKEEILLVHSDEFYELMKSTKTATQKELQKFKGALRSVEYTNDMFDNALLAAGSCLNMIDAIMTDEGRNGFAIVRPPGHHAHCSLDYGFCYFNNVAICARYLQKHYNLQRILIVDFDYHMGDGVKDVFYEDPGVLYISLHCVDAFPPNEGHPNDCGKDKGLGFNINIGWLNFDPPSIDADYINAFHHIILPVAYEYNPEFVLVCAGFDAAEGDRIGWGKLSACAYSQMTHMLLSLANGRVLEVLEGGYCLQQLNICGSACVATLLGDTPIRCSEDSAKYPQDLVSVRTIRMIKDIHQPFWTSLFSVPDQDDNTINKLAENLEKTSIINN
;
A
#
# COMPACT_ATOMS: atom_id res chain seq x y z
N THR A 1 -9.74 0.86 -27.72
CA THR A 1 -8.38 1.38 -27.92
C THR A 1 -8.14 2.55 -26.97
N GLY A 2 -6.91 3.04 -26.86
CA GLY A 2 -6.57 4.25 -26.10
C GLY A 2 -6.53 4.11 -24.57
N LEU A 3 -6.63 2.90 -24.02
CA LEU A 3 -6.54 2.65 -22.58
C LEU A 3 -5.14 2.97 -22.05
N LYS A 4 -5.06 3.51 -20.84
CA LYS A 4 -3.84 3.98 -20.16
C LYS A 4 -3.48 3.08 -18.98
N ASN A 5 -2.36 3.37 -18.32
CA ASN A 5 -1.86 2.64 -17.14
C ASN A 5 -2.93 2.45 -16.06
N VAL A 6 -3.65 3.53 -15.71
CA VAL A 6 -4.70 3.51 -14.69
C VAL A 6 -5.84 2.55 -15.01
N ASP A 7 -6.16 2.34 -16.29
CA ASP A 7 -7.22 1.41 -16.71
C ASP A 7 -6.83 -0.04 -16.39
N TYR A 8 -5.57 -0.39 -16.65
CA TYR A 8 -5.05 -1.73 -16.41
C TYR A 8 -4.83 -2.01 -14.94
N LEU A 9 -4.34 -1.02 -14.18
CA LEU A 9 -4.28 -1.12 -12.71
C LEU A 9 -5.67 -1.29 -12.11
N TYR A 10 -6.66 -0.54 -12.61
CA TYR A 10 -8.06 -0.68 -12.16
C TYR A 10 -8.59 -2.10 -12.41
N ILE A 11 -8.34 -2.68 -13.61
CA ILE A 11 -8.68 -4.08 -13.91
C ILE A 11 -7.95 -5.05 -12.97
N PHE A 12 -6.65 -4.83 -12.73
CA PHE A 12 -5.84 -5.68 -11.87
C PHE A 12 -6.38 -5.71 -10.43
N PHE A 13 -6.60 -4.55 -9.84
CA PHE A 13 -7.05 -4.41 -8.46
C PHE A 13 -8.50 -4.85 -8.24
N ASN A 14 -9.33 -4.82 -9.27
CA ASN A 14 -10.75 -5.14 -9.14
C ASN A 14 -11.15 -6.53 -9.66
N ILE A 15 -10.29 -7.20 -10.45
CA ILE A 15 -10.59 -8.52 -11.01
C ILE A 15 -9.42 -9.46 -10.80
N ILE A 16 -8.25 -9.14 -11.36
CA ILE A 16 -7.16 -10.12 -11.48
C ILE A 16 -6.59 -10.51 -10.12
N LEU A 17 -6.18 -9.54 -9.29
CA LEU A 17 -5.63 -9.84 -7.97
C LEU A 17 -6.66 -10.46 -7.03
N PRO A 18 -7.89 -9.94 -6.89
CA PRO A 18 -8.91 -10.60 -6.05
C PRO A 18 -9.12 -12.07 -6.42
N ILE A 19 -9.27 -12.39 -7.71
CA ILE A 19 -9.41 -13.78 -8.18
C ILE A 19 -8.15 -14.58 -7.92
N ALA A 20 -6.97 -14.02 -8.21
CA ALA A 20 -5.72 -14.77 -8.12
C ALA A 20 -5.35 -15.12 -6.66
N TYR A 21 -5.64 -14.23 -5.70
CA TYR A 21 -5.48 -14.52 -4.28
C TYR A 21 -6.53 -15.52 -3.76
N GLU A 22 -7.78 -15.47 -4.25
CA GLU A 22 -8.80 -16.48 -3.91
C GLU A 22 -8.49 -17.86 -4.53
N TYR A 23 -7.94 -17.87 -5.75
CA TYR A 23 -7.57 -19.10 -6.46
C TYR A 23 -6.33 -19.77 -5.88
N ASP A 24 -5.42 -18.96 -5.32
CA ASP A 24 -4.16 -19.39 -4.72
C ASP A 24 -3.36 -20.38 -5.61
N PRO A 25 -2.86 -19.92 -6.78
CA PRO A 25 -2.21 -20.80 -7.74
C PRO A 25 -0.86 -21.34 -7.25
N ASP A 26 -0.48 -22.54 -7.70
CA ASP A 26 0.86 -23.09 -7.48
C ASP A 26 1.93 -22.59 -8.46
N LEU A 27 1.50 -22.00 -9.59
CA LEU A 27 2.34 -21.43 -10.63
C LEU A 27 1.56 -20.35 -11.37
N VAL A 28 2.19 -19.21 -11.65
CA VAL A 28 1.63 -18.16 -12.53
C VAL A 28 2.31 -18.24 -13.90
N LEU A 29 1.51 -18.48 -14.94
CA LEU A 29 1.94 -18.39 -16.34
C LEU A 29 1.39 -17.10 -16.95
N ILE A 30 2.29 -16.24 -17.44
CA ILE A 30 1.91 -14.99 -18.10
C ILE A 30 2.15 -15.13 -19.60
N SER A 31 1.05 -15.15 -20.35
CA SER A 31 1.05 -14.96 -21.82
C SER A 31 1.22 -13.46 -22.08
N ALA A 32 2.48 -13.04 -22.28
CA ALA A 32 2.91 -11.64 -22.28
C ALA A 32 2.88 -11.06 -23.68
N GLY A 33 1.70 -10.59 -24.08
CA GLY A 33 1.52 -9.70 -25.23
C GLY A 33 1.79 -8.25 -24.85
N TYR A 34 2.77 -7.63 -25.50
CA TYR A 34 3.09 -6.20 -25.35
C TYR A 34 2.42 -5.34 -26.42
N ASP A 35 1.42 -5.87 -27.12
CA ASP A 35 0.64 -5.16 -28.12
C ASP A 35 -0.31 -4.11 -27.53
N VAL A 36 -0.53 -4.14 -26.21
CA VAL A 36 -1.18 -3.08 -25.43
C VAL A 36 -0.24 -1.93 -25.06
N ALA A 37 1.06 -2.04 -25.36
CA ALA A 37 2.00 -0.96 -25.13
C ALA A 37 1.78 0.21 -26.10
N LEU A 38 2.13 1.40 -25.66
CA LEU A 38 2.07 2.64 -26.43
C LEU A 38 2.71 2.46 -27.80
N GLY A 39 2.00 2.91 -28.84
CA GLY A 39 2.50 2.94 -30.22
C GLY A 39 2.38 1.65 -31.00
N CYS A 40 2.05 0.52 -30.35
CA CYS A 40 1.74 -0.71 -31.05
C CYS A 40 0.64 -0.48 -32.11
N PRO A 41 0.82 -0.96 -33.36
CA PRO A 41 -0.23 -0.90 -34.37
C PRO A 41 -1.47 -1.65 -33.91
N GLU A 42 -1.37 -2.93 -33.58
CA GLU A 42 -2.54 -3.79 -33.37
C GLU A 42 -3.43 -3.43 -32.16
N GLY A 43 -2.84 -3.12 -30.99
CA GLY A 43 -3.63 -2.86 -29.79
C GLY A 43 -4.15 -1.42 -29.66
N GLU A 44 -3.45 -0.45 -30.27
CA GLU A 44 -3.74 1.00 -30.19
C GLU A 44 -4.02 1.52 -28.77
N MET A 45 -3.41 0.90 -27.76
CA MET A 45 -3.49 1.33 -26.37
C MET A 45 -2.35 2.33 -26.06
N LYS A 46 -2.35 2.85 -24.84
CA LYS A 46 -1.44 3.89 -24.36
C LYS A 46 -0.76 3.50 -23.04
N ILE A 47 -0.54 2.20 -22.83
CA ILE A 47 0.20 1.74 -21.65
C ILE A 47 1.67 2.06 -21.84
N THR A 48 2.28 2.70 -20.86
CA THR A 48 3.73 2.93 -20.87
C THR A 48 4.48 1.68 -20.40
N PRO A 49 5.67 1.39 -20.96
CA PRO A 49 6.43 0.18 -20.66
C PRO A 49 6.71 -0.10 -19.17
N ASP A 50 6.91 0.94 -18.38
CA ASP A 50 7.13 0.87 -16.93
C ASP A 50 5.96 0.22 -16.18
N THR A 51 4.72 0.34 -16.67
CA THR A 51 3.54 -0.29 -16.06
C THR A 51 3.70 -1.81 -15.92
N PHE A 52 4.37 -2.46 -16.87
CA PHE A 52 4.59 -3.91 -16.83
C PHE A 52 5.46 -4.36 -15.65
N ALA A 53 6.30 -3.47 -15.09
CA ALA A 53 7.04 -3.77 -13.86
C ALA A 53 6.08 -3.97 -12.67
N HIS A 54 5.04 -3.14 -12.58
CA HIS A 54 4.04 -3.19 -11.51
C HIS A 54 3.14 -4.43 -11.66
N LEU A 55 2.65 -4.70 -12.87
CA LEU A 55 1.82 -5.88 -13.12
C LEU A 55 2.58 -7.17 -12.78
N THR A 56 3.85 -7.25 -13.19
CA THR A 56 4.74 -8.37 -12.86
C THR A 56 4.99 -8.46 -11.35
N HIS A 57 5.24 -7.33 -10.69
CA HIS A 57 5.51 -7.26 -9.25
C HIS A 57 4.37 -7.86 -8.43
N TYR A 58 3.12 -7.50 -8.74
CA TYR A 58 1.98 -8.07 -8.02
C TYR A 58 1.84 -9.57 -8.23
N LEU A 59 2.04 -10.05 -9.46
CA LEU A 59 1.94 -11.48 -9.76
C LEU A 59 3.06 -12.30 -9.10
N LYS A 60 4.22 -11.70 -8.81
CA LYS A 60 5.28 -12.34 -7.99
C LYS A 60 4.87 -12.55 -6.54
N GLY A 61 3.82 -11.90 -6.06
CA GLY A 61 3.30 -12.09 -4.70
C GLY A 61 2.54 -13.42 -4.53
N LEU A 62 2.19 -14.07 -5.64
CA LEU A 62 1.44 -15.32 -5.71
C LEU A 62 2.36 -16.51 -5.95
N ALA A 63 1.85 -17.72 -5.75
CA ALA A 63 2.51 -18.96 -6.14
C ALA A 63 3.96 -19.08 -5.62
N ASP A 64 4.26 -18.61 -4.41
CA ASP A 64 5.62 -18.55 -3.87
C ASP A 64 6.65 -17.90 -4.85
N GLY A 65 6.20 -16.95 -5.67
CA GLY A 65 7.02 -16.25 -6.65
C GLY A 65 7.36 -17.08 -7.89
N LYS A 66 6.75 -18.27 -8.05
CA LYS A 66 6.84 -19.10 -9.25
C LYS A 66 6.04 -18.42 -10.37
N VAL A 67 6.71 -17.57 -11.12
CA VAL A 67 6.16 -16.84 -12.28
C VAL A 67 6.99 -17.17 -13.52
N LEU A 68 6.33 -17.63 -14.59
CA LEU A 68 6.94 -17.82 -15.91
C LEU A 68 6.26 -16.87 -16.91
N ILE A 69 7.08 -16.16 -17.67
CA ILE A 69 6.62 -15.17 -18.65
C ILE A 69 6.97 -15.69 -20.05
N LEU A 70 5.95 -15.78 -20.90
CA LEU A 70 6.04 -16.26 -22.27
C LEU A 70 5.72 -15.11 -23.22
N LEU A 71 6.68 -14.71 -24.06
CA LEU A 71 6.47 -13.65 -25.03
C LEU A 71 5.42 -14.07 -26.08
N GLU A 72 4.48 -13.18 -26.36
CA GLU A 72 3.44 -13.35 -27.37
C GLU A 72 3.50 -12.22 -28.43
N GLY A 73 2.47 -11.37 -28.49
CA GLY A 73 2.40 -10.21 -29.37
C GLY A 73 3.19 -9.00 -28.88
N GLY A 74 3.24 -7.96 -29.73
CA GLY A 74 4.00 -6.74 -29.49
C GLY A 74 4.68 -6.30 -30.77
N TYR A 75 4.06 -5.36 -31.47
CA TYR A 75 4.41 -5.08 -32.88
C TYR A 75 4.98 -3.68 -33.08
N CYS A 76 5.20 -2.93 -32.00
CA CYS A 76 6.06 -1.76 -31.98
C CYS A 76 7.37 -2.15 -31.28
N ILE A 77 8.45 -2.26 -32.04
CA ILE A 77 9.72 -2.86 -31.57
C ILE A 77 10.29 -2.11 -30.36
N ASP A 78 10.24 -0.78 -30.37
CA ASP A 78 10.82 0.04 -29.31
C ASP A 78 10.10 -0.19 -27.97
N THR A 79 8.77 -0.15 -27.97
CA THR A 79 7.98 -0.34 -26.74
C THR A 79 7.84 -1.79 -26.34
N LEU A 80 7.91 -2.74 -27.28
CA LEU A 80 8.07 -4.17 -26.98
C LEU A 80 9.35 -4.40 -26.17
N ALA A 81 10.50 -3.95 -26.68
CA ALA A 81 11.79 -4.19 -26.05
C ALA A 81 11.85 -3.58 -24.64
N GLU A 82 11.39 -2.33 -24.50
CA GLU A 82 11.35 -1.66 -23.20
C GLU A 82 10.37 -2.34 -22.23
N SER A 83 9.20 -2.78 -22.70
CA SER A 83 8.22 -3.45 -21.83
C SER A 83 8.74 -4.79 -21.33
N ALA A 84 9.38 -5.57 -22.20
CA ALA A 84 10.06 -6.81 -21.82
C ALA A 84 11.20 -6.55 -20.83
N ALA A 85 11.95 -5.47 -20.99
CA ALA A 85 13.00 -5.07 -20.05
C ALA A 85 12.41 -4.73 -18.66
N TRP A 86 11.33 -3.97 -18.57
CA TRP A 86 10.65 -3.66 -17.30
C TRP A 86 10.08 -4.90 -16.61
N THR A 87 9.49 -5.80 -17.39
CA THR A 87 9.07 -7.12 -16.90
C THR A 87 10.26 -7.89 -16.29
N LEU A 88 11.40 -7.95 -16.99
CA LEU A 88 12.59 -8.65 -16.50
C LEU A 88 13.19 -7.97 -15.26
N ARG A 89 13.22 -6.63 -15.19
CA ARG A 89 13.65 -5.88 -14.02
C ARG A 89 12.85 -6.28 -12.78
N SER A 90 11.53 -6.33 -12.90
CA SER A 90 10.64 -6.78 -11.82
C SER A 90 10.93 -8.23 -11.40
N LEU A 91 11.13 -9.16 -12.35
CA LEU A 91 11.55 -10.53 -12.06
C LEU A 91 12.89 -10.59 -11.30
N LEU A 92 13.85 -9.75 -11.66
CA LEU A 92 15.17 -9.68 -11.03
C LEU A 92 15.16 -9.06 -9.62
N GLY A 93 14.06 -8.39 -9.25
CA GLY A 93 13.87 -7.74 -7.95
C GLY A 93 14.18 -6.25 -7.94
N ASP A 94 14.31 -5.60 -9.11
CA ASP A 94 14.43 -4.15 -9.19
C ASP A 94 13.11 -3.49 -8.73
N PRO A 95 13.16 -2.32 -8.07
CA PRO A 95 11.97 -1.63 -7.61
C PRO A 95 11.12 -1.14 -8.79
N CYS A 96 9.80 -1.12 -8.57
CA CYS A 96 8.86 -0.55 -9.53
C CYS A 96 9.04 0.98 -9.61
N PRO A 97 9.15 1.57 -10.80
CA PRO A 97 9.32 3.02 -10.94
C PRO A 97 8.04 3.79 -10.54
N PRO A 98 8.10 5.11 -10.28
CA PRO A 98 6.89 5.89 -10.08
C PRO A 98 6.03 5.90 -11.36
N LEU A 99 4.74 5.59 -11.26
CA LEU A 99 3.81 5.70 -12.39
C LEU A 99 3.06 7.04 -12.36
N GLN A 100 2.88 7.63 -13.54
CA GLN A 100 1.94 8.72 -13.71
C GLN A 100 0.52 8.16 -13.88
N THR A 101 -0.26 8.20 -12.81
CA THR A 101 -1.62 7.62 -12.72
C THR A 101 -2.69 8.66 -12.43
N CYS A 102 -2.40 9.95 -12.59
CA CYS A 102 -3.28 11.08 -12.25
C CYS A 102 -4.57 11.21 -13.11
N ALA A 103 -4.99 10.16 -13.80
CA ALA A 103 -6.18 10.16 -14.65
C ALA A 103 -7.21 9.16 -14.12
N ASN A 104 -8.49 9.50 -14.18
CA ASN A 104 -9.57 8.58 -13.83
C ASN A 104 -9.53 7.35 -14.74
N PRO A 105 -9.79 6.14 -14.22
CA PRO A 105 -10.05 5.00 -15.10
C PRO A 105 -11.21 5.34 -16.05
N ASN A 106 -11.05 4.96 -17.32
CA ASN A 106 -12.00 5.16 -18.38
C ASN A 106 -13.37 4.62 -17.97
N PRO A 107 -14.46 5.39 -18.11
CA PRO A 107 -15.81 4.94 -17.74
C PRO A 107 -16.21 3.61 -18.38
N ILE A 108 -15.77 3.34 -19.62
CA ILE A 108 -16.01 2.08 -20.32
C ILE A 108 -15.30 0.92 -19.62
N VAL A 109 -14.09 1.13 -19.12
CA VAL A 109 -13.33 0.12 -18.36
C VAL A 109 -14.02 -0.18 -17.04
N LYS A 110 -14.42 0.86 -16.29
CA LYS A 110 -15.17 0.69 -15.04
C LYS A 110 -16.45 -0.13 -15.25
N LYS A 111 -17.19 0.19 -16.31
CA LYS A 111 -18.40 -0.54 -16.71
C LYS A 111 -18.10 -1.99 -17.12
N THR A 112 -17.04 -2.21 -17.89
CA THR A 112 -16.58 -3.56 -18.28
C THR A 112 -16.23 -4.39 -17.05
N VAL A 113 -15.49 -3.80 -16.10
CA VAL A 113 -15.13 -4.45 -14.84
C VAL A 113 -16.38 -4.81 -14.03
N ALA A 114 -17.35 -3.91 -13.91
CA ALA A 114 -18.61 -4.18 -13.24
C ALA A 114 -19.39 -5.36 -13.88
N CYS A 115 -19.44 -5.40 -15.22
CA CYS A 115 -20.07 -6.51 -15.95
C CYS A 115 -19.35 -7.84 -15.69
N CYS A 116 -18.01 -7.85 -15.75
CA CYS A 116 -17.19 -9.03 -15.46
C CYS A 116 -17.43 -9.53 -14.03
N LYS A 117 -17.37 -8.64 -13.04
CA LYS A 117 -17.68 -8.97 -11.65
C LYS A 117 -19.07 -9.59 -11.52
N HIS A 118 -20.09 -9.00 -12.15
CA HIS A 118 -21.45 -9.50 -12.05
C HIS A 118 -21.60 -10.91 -12.64
N VAL A 119 -20.98 -11.21 -13.78
CA VAL A 119 -21.03 -12.54 -14.40
C VAL A 119 -20.24 -13.58 -13.59
N LEU A 120 -19.15 -13.16 -12.96
CA LEU A 120 -18.21 -14.04 -12.26
C LEU A 120 -18.49 -14.20 -10.76
N LYS A 121 -19.38 -13.39 -10.17
CA LYS A 121 -19.68 -13.35 -8.73
C LYS A 121 -20.10 -14.69 -8.12
N ASP A 122 -20.72 -15.55 -8.90
CA ASP A 122 -21.21 -16.85 -8.41
C ASP A 122 -20.07 -17.86 -8.28
N TYR A 123 -18.95 -17.63 -8.99
CA TYR A 123 -17.76 -18.48 -8.98
C TYR A 123 -16.66 -17.95 -8.06
N TRP A 124 -16.59 -16.63 -7.89
CA TRP A 124 -15.54 -15.95 -7.14
C TRP A 124 -16.15 -15.06 -6.06
N GLN A 125 -15.95 -15.42 -4.81
CA GLN A 125 -16.40 -14.61 -3.68
C GLN A 125 -15.66 -13.27 -3.67
N SER A 126 -14.42 -13.27 -4.17
CA SER A 126 -13.56 -12.10 -4.35
C SER A 126 -14.12 -10.94 -5.13
N LEU A 127 -15.06 -11.23 -6.01
CA LEU A 127 -15.68 -10.19 -6.82
C LEU A 127 -16.91 -9.61 -6.17
N ARG A 128 -17.37 -10.17 -5.04
CA ARG A 128 -18.60 -9.74 -4.35
C ARG A 128 -18.42 -8.48 -3.53
N ILE A 129 -17.20 -8.04 -3.24
CA ILE A 129 -16.98 -6.89 -2.35
C ILE A 129 -17.64 -5.61 -2.84
N ASP A 130 -17.77 -5.42 -4.15
CA ASP A 130 -18.24 -4.15 -4.72
C ASP A 130 -19.15 -4.37 -5.93
N LEU A 131 -20.06 -5.34 -5.80
CA LEU A 131 -21.07 -5.60 -6.81
C LEU A 131 -22.18 -4.57 -6.71
N THR A 132 -22.50 -3.96 -7.85
CA THR A 132 -23.75 -3.23 -8.04
C THR A 132 -24.79 -4.17 -8.65
N ASP A 133 -26.04 -4.07 -8.20
CA ASP A 133 -27.12 -4.97 -8.63
C ASP A 133 -27.55 -4.77 -10.10
N LYS A 134 -27.01 -3.77 -10.81
CA LYS A 134 -27.65 -3.19 -12.01
C LYS A 134 -26.93 -3.43 -13.35
N CYS A 135 -26.13 -4.48 -13.49
CA CYS A 135 -25.46 -4.83 -14.76
C CYS A 135 -26.33 -5.63 -15.77
N GLU A 136 -27.62 -5.83 -15.49
CA GLU A 136 -28.50 -6.75 -16.25
C GLU A 136 -28.56 -6.47 -17.76
N PHE A 137 -28.62 -5.20 -18.18
CA PHE A 137 -28.72 -4.83 -19.59
C PHE A 137 -27.54 -5.31 -20.46
N TRP A 138 -26.31 -5.22 -19.93
CA TRP A 138 -25.10 -5.57 -20.69
C TRP A 138 -24.79 -7.06 -20.66
N ILE A 139 -25.32 -7.77 -19.66
CA ILE A 139 -25.26 -9.24 -19.60
C ILE A 139 -26.07 -9.82 -20.74
N GLU A 140 -27.23 -9.25 -21.07
CA GLU A 140 -27.97 -9.67 -22.25
C GLU A 140 -27.19 -9.45 -23.54
N GLU A 141 -26.52 -8.30 -23.70
CA GLU A 141 -25.72 -8.02 -24.89
C GLU A 141 -24.47 -8.93 -24.99
N ALA A 142 -23.80 -9.20 -23.87
CA ALA A 142 -22.67 -10.13 -23.80
C ALA A 142 -23.09 -11.57 -24.11
N LYS A 143 -24.25 -12.02 -23.59
CA LYS A 143 -24.85 -13.31 -23.93
C LYS A 143 -25.18 -13.41 -25.42
N ARG A 144 -25.65 -12.32 -26.05
CA ARG A 144 -25.91 -12.27 -27.51
C ARG A 144 -24.64 -12.36 -28.36
N LYS A 145 -23.47 -11.98 -27.83
CA LYS A 145 -22.17 -12.01 -28.51
C LYS A 145 -21.30 -13.21 -28.12
N GLN A 146 -21.83 -14.17 -27.34
CA GLN A 146 -21.11 -15.39 -26.99
C GLN A 146 -20.89 -16.24 -28.25
N ALA A 147 -19.70 -16.13 -28.84
CA ALA A 147 -19.28 -17.01 -29.91
C ALA A 147 -19.03 -18.41 -29.33
N LEU A 148 -20.01 -19.29 -29.44
CA LEU A 148 -19.77 -20.72 -29.28
C LEU A 148 -18.87 -21.15 -30.43
N ALA A 149 -17.68 -21.68 -30.14
CA ALA A 149 -16.89 -22.39 -31.15
C ALA A 149 -17.78 -23.53 -31.68
N PRO A 150 -18.14 -23.55 -32.98
CA PRO A 150 -19.07 -24.55 -33.49
C PRO A 150 -18.43 -25.94 -33.36
N LEU A 151 -19.16 -26.87 -32.76
CA LEU A 151 -18.81 -28.29 -32.78
C LEU A 151 -18.96 -28.79 -34.22
N VAL A 152 -17.84 -29.12 -34.87
CA VAL A 152 -17.83 -29.80 -36.17
C VAL A 152 -17.35 -31.23 -35.91
N ASN A 153 -18.21 -32.22 -36.10
CA ASN A 153 -17.90 -33.66 -35.93
C ASN A 153 -17.33 -34.04 -34.54
N ASN A 154 -17.91 -33.55 -33.44
CA ASN A 154 -17.45 -33.82 -32.06
C ASN A 154 -16.01 -33.38 -31.73
N GLU A 155 -15.38 -32.58 -32.60
CA GLU A 155 -14.11 -31.92 -32.32
C GLU A 155 -14.35 -30.42 -32.13
N ILE A 156 -13.73 -29.83 -31.11
CA ILE A 156 -13.66 -28.37 -30.97
C ILE A 156 -12.70 -27.88 -32.05
N ARG A 157 -13.25 -27.46 -33.20
CA ARG A 157 -12.48 -26.77 -34.24
C ARG A 157 -12.81 -25.29 -34.15
N PRO A 158 -11.81 -24.37 -34.14
CA PRO A 158 -12.11 -22.97 -34.36
C PRO A 158 -12.90 -22.86 -35.66
N ALA A 159 -13.95 -22.03 -35.68
CA ALA A 159 -14.59 -21.67 -36.93
C ALA A 159 -13.51 -21.20 -37.91
N GLN A 160 -13.64 -21.52 -39.20
CA GLN A 160 -12.77 -20.95 -40.22
C GLN A 160 -12.98 -19.43 -40.16
N TYR A 161 -12.13 -18.71 -39.43
CA TYR A 161 -12.13 -17.26 -39.44
C TYR A 161 -11.57 -16.87 -40.79
N ASP A 162 -12.30 -16.02 -41.53
CA ASP A 162 -11.68 -15.30 -42.65
C ASP A 162 -10.41 -14.68 -42.08
N LEU A 163 -9.26 -15.04 -42.66
CA LEU A 163 -8.00 -14.36 -42.36
C LEU A 163 -8.20 -12.92 -42.84
N THR A 164 -8.68 -12.05 -41.96
CA THR A 164 -8.60 -10.61 -42.15
C THR A 164 -7.14 -10.34 -42.47
N PRO A 165 -6.81 -9.80 -43.65
CA PRO A 165 -5.45 -9.37 -43.93
C PRO A 165 -5.00 -8.53 -42.74
N THR A 166 -3.82 -8.84 -42.18
CA THR A 166 -3.13 -8.07 -41.13
C THR A 166 -3.61 -6.63 -41.16
N LEU A 167 -4.23 -6.15 -40.07
CA LEU A 167 -4.86 -4.83 -39.99
C LEU A 167 -3.83 -3.77 -40.42
N ILE A 168 -3.85 -3.38 -41.70
CA ILE A 168 -3.07 -2.23 -42.17
C ILE A 168 -3.81 -1.01 -41.62
N ILE A 169 -3.39 -0.58 -40.44
CA ILE A 169 -3.93 0.62 -39.81
C ILE A 169 -3.37 1.82 -40.58
N ASN A 170 -4.22 2.43 -41.39
CA ASN A 170 -3.90 3.64 -42.13
C ASN A 170 -3.83 4.83 -41.16
N ARG A 171 -2.64 5.08 -40.60
CA ARG A 171 -2.33 6.27 -39.79
C ARG A 171 -1.95 7.42 -40.72
N THR A 172 -2.36 8.64 -40.39
CA THR A 172 -1.83 9.84 -41.05
C THR A 172 -0.36 10.06 -40.67
N GLU A 173 0.37 10.83 -41.47
CA GLU A 173 1.76 11.23 -41.12
C GLU A 173 1.81 11.96 -39.77
N GLU A 174 0.83 12.84 -39.50
CA GLU A 174 0.71 13.57 -38.23
C GLU A 174 0.50 12.63 -37.03
N GLN A 175 -0.40 11.64 -37.17
CA GLN A 175 -0.64 10.64 -36.12
C GLN A 175 0.61 9.78 -35.87
N SER A 176 1.32 9.41 -36.93
CA SER A 176 2.55 8.62 -36.83
C SER A 176 3.66 9.40 -36.12
N LEU A 177 3.83 10.68 -36.47
CA LEU A 177 4.80 11.56 -35.83
C LEU A 177 4.49 11.76 -34.34
N LYS A 178 3.22 11.98 -34.00
CA LYS A 178 2.78 12.12 -32.60
C LYS A 178 3.08 10.86 -31.79
N ILE A 179 2.77 9.68 -32.32
CA ILE A 179 3.05 8.40 -31.67
C ILE A 179 4.55 8.22 -31.45
N GLN A 180 5.39 8.56 -32.43
CA GLN A 180 6.85 8.49 -32.28
C GLN A 180 7.37 9.44 -31.19
N GLN A 181 6.81 10.65 -31.10
CA GLN A 181 7.13 11.59 -30.03
C GLN A 181 6.71 11.07 -28.66
N ASP A 182 5.51 10.50 -28.56
CA ASP A 182 4.99 9.92 -27.31
C ASP A 182 5.84 8.70 -26.87
N ILE A 183 6.24 7.82 -27.80
CA ILE A 183 7.16 6.71 -27.53
C ILE A 183 8.49 7.26 -27.02
N LYS A 184 9.12 8.18 -27.75
CA LYS A 184 10.41 8.75 -27.36
C LYS A 184 10.34 9.36 -25.96
N ARG A 185 9.29 10.12 -25.65
CA ARG A 185 9.05 10.70 -24.33
C ARG A 185 8.92 9.61 -23.25
N ALA A 186 8.16 8.54 -23.52
CA ALA A 186 8.01 7.44 -22.57
C ALA A 186 9.34 6.72 -22.29
N LEU A 187 10.17 6.52 -23.31
CA LEU A 187 11.48 5.88 -23.18
C LEU A 187 12.51 6.80 -22.48
N GLU A 188 12.43 8.12 -22.68
CA GLU A 188 13.28 9.10 -21.99
C GLU A 188 12.89 9.29 -20.52
N LEU A 189 11.59 9.18 -20.20
CA LEU A 189 11.09 9.26 -18.82
C LEU A 189 11.29 7.96 -18.04
N ALA A 190 11.48 6.82 -18.72
CA ALA A 190 11.79 5.56 -18.07
C ALA A 190 13.07 5.74 -17.23
N PRO A 191 13.00 5.58 -15.90
CA PRO A 191 14.15 5.84 -15.04
C PRO A 191 15.21 4.77 -15.24
N HIS A 192 16.16 5.01 -16.15
CA HIS A 192 17.35 4.18 -16.36
C HIS A 192 18.41 4.42 -15.28
N LYS A 193 18.00 4.49 -14.00
CA LYS A 193 18.95 4.46 -12.91
C LYS A 193 19.64 3.10 -12.90
N LYS A 194 20.93 3.07 -12.54
CA LYS A 194 21.67 1.81 -12.38
C LYS A 194 20.84 0.86 -11.50
N PRO A 195 20.68 -0.42 -11.90
CA PRO A 195 20.01 -1.41 -11.09
C PRO A 195 20.59 -1.33 -9.70
N LEU A 196 19.70 -1.41 -8.74
CA LEU A 196 20.11 -1.36 -7.37
C LEU A 196 20.75 -2.71 -7.05
N GLU A 197 22.08 -2.77 -6.90
CA GLU A 197 22.80 -3.94 -6.36
C GLU A 197 21.96 -4.64 -5.28
N ARG A 198 21.78 -5.97 -5.43
CA ARG A 198 21.00 -6.80 -4.51
C ARG A 198 21.53 -6.63 -3.07
N GLY A 199 20.64 -6.34 -2.12
CA GLY A 199 20.95 -6.19 -0.69
C GLY A 199 21.00 -4.75 -0.16
N ARG A 200 19.88 -4.01 -0.24
CA ARG A 200 19.76 -2.58 0.15
C ARG A 200 18.74 -2.28 1.24
N THR A 201 18.25 -3.33 1.88
CA THR A 201 17.34 -3.18 3.02
C THR A 201 18.14 -2.73 4.22
N LEU A 202 17.75 -1.58 4.75
CA LEU A 202 18.33 -1.01 5.94
C LEU A 202 17.68 -1.62 7.17
N LEU A 203 18.44 -1.73 8.25
CA LEU A 203 17.96 -2.24 9.51
C LEU A 203 18.56 -1.42 10.65
N VAL A 204 17.73 -0.99 11.59
CA VAL A 204 18.21 -0.37 12.83
C VAL A 204 17.65 -1.13 14.04
N TYR A 205 18.55 -1.41 14.97
CA TYR A 205 18.28 -2.05 16.25
C TYR A 205 19.34 -1.58 17.24
N ASP A 206 18.92 -1.20 18.45
CA ASP A 206 19.83 -0.83 19.53
C ASP A 206 19.31 -1.36 20.87
N GLU A 207 20.19 -2.04 21.60
CA GLU A 207 19.89 -2.54 22.95
C GLU A 207 19.62 -1.42 23.96
N LEU A 208 20.11 -0.20 23.72
CA LEU A 208 19.83 0.95 24.58
C LEU A 208 18.32 1.23 24.71
N MET A 209 17.54 0.96 23.65
CA MET A 209 16.09 1.07 23.68
C MET A 209 15.43 0.08 24.66
N LYS A 210 16.16 -0.90 25.23
CA LYS A 210 15.71 -1.90 26.25
C LYS A 210 15.65 -1.41 27.68
N LYS A 211 16.12 -0.20 27.97
CA LYS A 211 16.36 0.23 29.36
C LYS A 211 15.10 0.51 30.21
N PHE A 212 13.91 0.73 29.63
CA PHE A 212 12.68 0.98 30.41
C PHE A 212 11.63 -0.12 30.25
N SER A 213 10.95 -0.46 31.36
CA SER A 213 9.61 -1.09 31.44
C SER A 213 9.31 -1.48 32.89
N SER A 214 8.05 -1.37 33.33
CA SER A 214 7.64 -1.95 34.60
C SER A 214 7.48 -3.48 34.52
N ARG A 215 7.57 -4.16 35.66
CA ARG A 215 7.40 -5.62 35.71
C ARG A 215 6.00 -6.00 35.21
N ASN A 216 5.93 -6.91 34.23
CA ASN A 216 4.72 -7.48 33.62
C ASN A 216 3.93 -6.58 32.65
N HIS A 217 4.45 -5.40 32.28
CA HIS A 217 3.83 -4.57 31.25
C HIS A 217 3.85 -5.24 29.86
N CYS A 218 2.84 -4.96 29.03
CA CYS A 218 2.73 -5.49 27.66
C CYS A 218 3.82 -4.88 26.76
N GLU A 219 3.97 -3.55 26.80
CA GLU A 219 5.08 -2.79 26.22
C GLU A 219 6.35 -3.05 27.05
N ARG A 220 7.22 -3.94 26.57
CA ARG A 220 8.38 -4.46 27.31
C ARG A 220 9.62 -4.67 26.44
N PRO A 221 10.84 -4.72 27.01
CA PRO A 221 12.09 -4.81 26.26
C PRO A 221 12.20 -6.02 25.33
N GLY A 222 11.56 -7.12 25.73
CA GLY A 222 11.52 -8.36 24.94
C GLY A 222 10.89 -8.20 23.55
N ARG A 223 10.11 -7.12 23.29
CA ARG A 223 9.45 -6.88 22.00
C ARG A 223 10.46 -6.71 20.86
N ILE A 224 11.37 -5.73 20.98
CA ILE A 224 12.40 -5.51 19.96
C ILE A 224 13.41 -6.68 19.91
N GLU A 225 13.66 -7.33 21.05
CA GLU A 225 14.53 -8.51 21.11
C GLU A 225 13.93 -9.70 20.36
N ALA A 226 12.60 -9.88 20.41
CA ALA A 226 11.92 -10.96 19.72
C ALA A 226 12.04 -10.82 18.19
N ILE A 227 11.82 -9.61 17.65
CA ILE A 227 12.03 -9.33 16.22
C ILE A 227 13.50 -9.54 15.87
N TRP A 228 14.42 -8.94 16.64
CA TRP A 228 15.86 -9.06 16.38
C TRP A 228 16.34 -10.52 16.36
N LYS A 229 15.91 -11.34 17.31
CA LYS A 229 16.17 -12.80 17.30
C LYS A 229 15.57 -13.49 16.08
N GLY A 230 14.38 -13.06 15.63
CA GLY A 230 13.72 -13.58 14.43
C GLY A 230 14.51 -13.30 13.17
N VAL A 231 15.02 -12.07 13.05
CA VAL A 231 15.91 -11.61 11.98
C VAL A 231 17.22 -12.39 11.99
N GLN A 232 17.89 -12.50 13.15
CA GLN A 232 19.18 -13.18 13.28
C GLN A 232 19.10 -14.69 13.00
N SER A 233 18.10 -15.37 13.56
CA SER A 233 17.93 -16.82 13.39
C SER A 233 17.66 -17.23 11.94
N ARG A 234 17.10 -16.32 11.14
CA ARG A 234 16.86 -16.50 9.70
C ARG A 234 18.00 -15.94 8.82
N GLY A 235 19.06 -15.39 9.42
CA GLY A 235 20.21 -14.81 8.72
C GLY A 235 19.88 -13.55 7.91
N LEU A 236 18.79 -12.86 8.23
CA LEU A 236 18.35 -11.66 7.52
C LEU A 236 19.24 -10.45 7.86
N ASP A 237 19.75 -10.38 9.08
CA ASP A 237 20.69 -9.34 9.55
C ASP A 237 21.94 -9.26 8.67
N LYS A 238 22.43 -10.41 8.21
CA LYS A 238 23.62 -10.52 7.34
C LYS A 238 23.37 -10.04 5.91
N ARG A 239 22.09 -9.92 5.52
CA ARG A 239 21.64 -9.47 4.19
C ARG A 239 21.20 -8.01 4.20
N CYS A 240 20.94 -7.45 5.38
CA CYS A 240 20.62 -6.05 5.58
C CYS A 240 21.88 -5.22 5.83
N LYS A 241 21.78 -3.92 5.55
CA LYS A 241 22.76 -2.93 5.99
C LYS A 241 22.32 -2.34 7.33
N MET A 242 23.13 -2.52 8.36
CA MET A 242 22.87 -1.94 9.68
C MET A 242 23.10 -0.43 9.66
N ILE A 243 22.11 0.32 10.15
CA ILE A 243 22.20 1.77 10.32
C ILE A 243 22.41 2.08 11.82
N PRO A 244 23.38 2.94 12.15
CA PRO A 244 23.62 3.31 13.55
C PRO A 244 22.44 4.13 14.10
N SER A 245 22.08 3.85 15.34
CA SER A 245 21.15 4.66 16.11
C SER A 245 21.78 6.00 16.48
N ARG A 246 20.92 7.02 16.66
CA ARG A 246 21.30 8.30 17.28
C ARG A 246 20.11 8.88 18.02
N PRO A 247 20.32 9.70 19.06
CA PRO A 247 19.23 10.51 19.60
C PRO A 247 18.80 11.56 18.57
N ALA A 248 17.49 11.79 18.46
CA ALA A 248 16.94 12.95 17.77
C ALA A 248 17.36 14.24 18.49
N THR A 249 17.63 15.31 17.73
CA THR A 249 17.87 16.62 18.30
C THR A 249 16.57 17.26 18.75
N LYS A 250 16.65 18.31 19.57
CA LYS A 250 15.47 19.06 19.98
C LYS A 250 14.73 19.62 18.76
N GLU A 251 15.46 20.18 17.80
CA GLU A 251 14.91 20.78 16.58
C GLU A 251 14.16 19.76 15.70
N GLU A 252 14.57 18.50 15.72
CA GLU A 252 13.90 17.41 15.02
C GLU A 252 12.61 17.00 15.73
N ILE A 253 12.62 16.91 17.07
CA ILE A 253 11.40 16.62 17.85
C ILE A 253 10.37 17.76 17.69
N LEU A 254 10.84 19.01 17.66
CA LEU A 254 10.01 20.20 17.46
C LEU A 254 9.36 20.31 16.08
N LEU A 255 9.66 19.40 15.15
CA LEU A 255 8.93 19.31 13.88
C LEU A 255 7.46 18.90 14.08
N VAL A 256 7.17 18.21 15.18
CA VAL A 256 5.82 17.72 15.50
C VAL A 256 5.39 18.19 16.89
N HIS A 257 6.28 18.15 17.87
CA HIS A 257 5.94 18.38 19.25
C HIS A 257 6.22 19.83 19.70
N SER A 258 5.45 20.32 20.66
CA SER A 258 5.68 21.65 21.23
C SER A 258 6.94 21.69 22.10
N ASP A 259 7.51 22.89 22.26
CA ASP A 259 8.67 23.12 23.11
C ASP A 259 8.37 22.80 24.58
N GLU A 260 7.17 23.18 25.02
CA GLU A 260 6.66 22.91 26.36
C GLU A 260 6.57 21.41 26.63
N PHE A 261 6.08 20.63 25.67
CA PHE A 261 5.98 19.18 25.80
C PHE A 261 7.36 18.50 25.79
N TYR A 262 8.28 18.95 24.92
CA TYR A 262 9.66 18.47 24.93
C TYR A 262 10.35 18.69 26.29
N GLU A 263 10.28 19.91 26.85
CA GLU A 263 10.90 20.21 28.14
C GLU A 263 10.20 19.47 29.30
N LEU A 264 8.88 19.26 29.21
CA LEU A 264 8.14 18.41 30.15
C LEU A 264 8.69 16.98 30.14
N MET A 265 8.81 16.35 28.97
CA MET A 265 9.36 15.00 28.82
C MET A 265 10.81 14.93 29.29
N LYS A 266 11.63 15.93 28.97
CA LYS A 266 13.03 16.02 29.41
C LYS A 266 13.18 16.11 30.94
N SER A 267 12.24 16.77 31.63
CA SER A 267 12.26 16.86 33.10
C SER A 267 12.12 15.51 33.79
N THR A 268 11.53 14.50 33.12
CA THR A 268 11.38 13.14 33.66
C THR A 268 12.72 12.47 33.95
N LYS A 269 13.79 12.87 33.24
CA LYS A 269 15.14 12.34 33.40
C LYS A 269 15.69 12.52 34.81
N THR A 270 15.41 13.66 35.44
CA THR A 270 15.89 13.99 36.80
C THR A 270 14.80 13.92 37.87
N ALA A 271 13.58 13.57 37.48
CA ALA A 271 12.44 13.48 38.39
C ALA A 271 12.62 12.33 39.39
N THR A 272 12.24 12.57 40.63
CA THR A 272 12.12 11.53 41.66
C THR A 272 10.97 10.57 41.34
N GLN A 273 10.99 9.37 41.91
CA GLN A 273 9.90 8.40 41.70
C GLN A 273 8.52 8.95 42.07
N LYS A 274 8.44 9.81 43.10
CA LYS A 274 7.20 10.47 43.52
C LYS A 274 6.71 11.48 42.49
N GLU A 275 7.63 12.19 41.83
CA GLU A 275 7.29 13.12 40.75
C GLU A 275 6.85 12.36 39.51
N LEU A 276 7.58 11.31 39.10
CA LEU A 276 7.19 10.42 37.99
C LEU A 276 5.79 9.81 38.17
N GLN A 277 5.41 9.47 39.40
CA GLN A 277 4.05 9.00 39.69
C GLN A 277 2.98 10.07 39.50
N LYS A 278 3.30 11.37 39.60
CA LYS A 278 2.35 12.45 39.32
C LYS A 278 2.11 12.65 37.82
N PHE A 279 3.08 12.26 36.98
CA PHE A 279 2.87 12.22 35.53
C PHE A 279 1.89 11.10 35.12
N LYS A 280 1.70 10.06 35.96
CA LYS A 280 0.71 9.01 35.72
C LYS A 280 -0.72 9.57 35.84
N GLY A 281 -1.26 10.07 34.74
CA GLY A 281 -2.70 10.14 34.56
C GLY A 281 -3.25 8.74 34.37
N ALA A 282 -4.27 8.35 35.15
CA ALA A 282 -4.93 7.04 35.02
C ALA A 282 -5.56 6.78 33.62
N LEU A 283 -5.58 7.80 32.75
CA LEU A 283 -6.26 7.80 31.46
C LEU A 283 -5.30 7.76 30.25
N ARG A 284 -3.97 7.86 30.44
CA ARG A 284 -3.02 8.00 29.29
C ARG A 284 -2.36 6.71 28.82
N SER A 285 -2.38 5.64 29.62
CA SER A 285 -1.69 4.38 29.32
C SER A 285 -0.20 4.56 28.98
N VAL A 286 0.54 5.35 29.77
CA VAL A 286 1.98 5.64 29.57
C VAL A 286 2.77 5.43 30.87
N GLU A 287 4.00 4.92 30.77
CA GLU A 287 4.87 4.61 31.92
C GLU A 287 6.14 5.47 32.00
N TYR A 288 6.18 6.41 32.94
CA TYR A 288 7.35 7.27 33.12
C TYR A 288 8.47 6.61 33.92
N THR A 289 9.68 6.60 33.36
CA THR A 289 10.95 6.21 34.00
C THR A 289 12.04 7.21 33.62
N ASN A 290 13.15 7.25 34.36
CA ASN A 290 14.24 8.21 34.08
C ASN A 290 14.95 7.95 32.73
N ASP A 291 14.91 6.72 32.20
CA ASP A 291 15.53 6.35 30.91
C ASP A 291 14.60 6.56 29.71
N MET A 292 13.31 6.81 29.94
CA MET A 292 12.29 6.87 28.88
C MET A 292 12.59 7.97 27.85
N PHE A 293 12.94 9.18 28.31
CA PHE A 293 13.18 10.31 27.44
C PHE A 293 14.34 10.05 26.47
N ASP A 294 15.47 9.55 26.98
CA ASP A 294 16.63 9.24 26.14
C ASP A 294 16.30 8.11 25.15
N ASN A 295 15.50 7.11 25.55
CA ASN A 295 15.07 6.04 24.65
C ASN A 295 14.09 6.54 23.58
N ALA A 296 13.18 7.46 23.90
CA ALA A 296 12.28 8.09 22.94
C ALA A 296 13.05 8.92 21.90
N LEU A 297 14.07 9.67 22.33
CA LEU A 297 14.98 10.36 21.40
C LEU A 297 15.73 9.37 20.50
N LEU A 298 16.20 8.26 21.07
CA LEU A 298 16.93 7.24 20.32
C LEU A 298 16.05 6.54 19.28
N ALA A 299 14.79 6.25 19.61
CA ALA A 299 13.81 5.70 18.67
C ALA A 299 13.59 6.65 17.48
N ALA A 300 13.22 7.91 17.76
CA ALA A 300 12.98 8.91 16.73
C ALA A 300 14.23 9.16 15.85
N GLY A 301 15.39 9.37 16.47
CA GLY A 301 16.63 9.66 15.73
C GLY A 301 17.17 8.47 14.94
N SER A 302 16.90 7.24 15.38
CA SER A 302 17.18 6.02 14.61
C SER A 302 16.36 5.98 13.32
N CYS A 303 15.07 6.34 13.38
CA CYS A 303 14.23 6.43 12.19
C CYS A 303 14.70 7.53 11.24
N LEU A 304 15.13 8.68 11.76
CA LEU A 304 15.68 9.77 10.93
C LEU A 304 16.97 9.38 10.20
N ASN A 305 17.89 8.66 10.86
CA ASN A 305 19.07 8.12 10.19
C ASN A 305 18.71 7.14 9.05
N MET A 306 17.66 6.35 9.22
CA MET A 306 17.16 5.46 8.17
C MET A 306 16.59 6.26 6.99
N ILE A 307 15.86 7.34 7.25
CA ILE A 307 15.39 8.28 6.23
C ILE A 307 16.55 8.84 5.42
N ASP A 308 17.58 9.36 6.09
CA ASP A 308 18.74 9.94 5.42
C ASP A 308 19.43 8.90 4.51
N ALA A 309 19.63 7.69 5.01
CA ALA A 309 20.25 6.61 4.24
C ALA A 309 19.39 6.17 3.03
N ILE A 310 18.06 6.18 3.12
CA ILE A 310 17.19 5.88 1.97
C ILE A 310 17.22 7.03 0.95
N MET A 311 17.18 8.28 1.43
CA MET A 311 17.10 9.45 0.56
C MET A 311 18.42 9.76 -0.15
N THR A 312 19.55 9.38 0.45
CA THR A 312 20.89 9.46 -0.14
C THR A 312 21.30 8.22 -0.96
N ASP A 313 20.34 7.33 -1.25
CA ASP A 313 20.54 6.09 -2.03
C ASP A 313 21.56 5.09 -1.42
N GLU A 314 21.89 5.22 -0.12
CA GLU A 314 22.68 4.23 0.64
C GLU A 314 21.92 2.91 0.88
N GLY A 315 20.59 3.00 0.92
CA GLY A 315 19.65 1.89 0.94
C GLY A 315 18.42 2.22 0.10
N ARG A 316 17.48 1.29 -0.02
CA ARG A 316 16.23 1.54 -0.75
C ARG A 316 15.01 1.60 0.15
N ASN A 317 14.95 0.67 1.11
CA ASN A 317 13.88 0.51 2.07
C ASN A 317 14.49 0.08 3.41
N GLY A 318 13.68 -0.06 4.45
CA GLY A 318 14.18 -0.62 5.69
C GLY A 318 13.13 -0.85 6.76
N PHE A 319 13.60 -1.45 7.85
CA PHE A 319 12.81 -1.72 9.04
C PHE A 319 13.50 -1.11 10.26
N ALA A 320 12.77 -0.31 11.04
CA ALA A 320 13.25 0.26 12.29
C ALA A 320 12.69 -0.52 13.48
N ILE A 321 13.53 -1.35 14.09
CA ILE A 321 13.19 -2.14 15.28
C ILE A 321 13.39 -1.26 16.52
N VAL A 322 12.46 -0.31 16.73
CA VAL A 322 12.56 0.75 17.75
C VAL A 322 11.59 0.57 18.92
N ARG A 323 11.90 1.19 20.06
CA ARG A 323 10.99 1.37 21.20
C ARG A 323 11.45 2.62 21.97
N PRO A 324 10.54 3.47 22.48
CA PRO A 324 9.07 3.37 22.50
C PRO A 324 8.39 3.53 21.12
N PRO A 325 7.12 3.10 20.98
CA PRO A 325 6.27 3.42 19.83
C PRO A 325 5.96 4.94 19.79
N GLY A 326 5.29 5.39 18.73
CA GLY A 326 5.01 6.79 18.45
C GLY A 326 3.62 7.14 17.94
N HIS A 327 2.87 6.25 17.29
CA HIS A 327 1.69 6.65 16.50
C HIS A 327 0.53 7.31 17.29
N HIS A 328 0.44 7.08 18.61
CA HIS A 328 -0.53 7.74 19.50
C HIS A 328 -0.04 9.09 20.07
N ALA A 329 1.24 9.44 19.90
CA ALA A 329 1.78 10.68 20.46
C ALA A 329 1.31 11.89 19.65
N HIS A 330 0.67 12.84 20.32
CA HIS A 330 0.18 14.10 19.79
C HIS A 330 1.22 15.20 19.92
N CYS A 331 0.97 16.37 19.33
CA CYS A 331 1.86 17.54 19.42
C CYS A 331 2.24 17.91 20.87
N SER A 332 1.32 17.81 21.82
CA SER A 332 1.57 18.19 23.22
C SER A 332 1.08 17.16 24.26
N LEU A 333 0.91 15.91 23.84
CA LEU A 333 0.38 14.84 24.69
C LEU A 333 1.01 13.49 24.32
N ASP A 334 1.51 12.80 25.33
CA ASP A 334 1.88 11.38 25.27
C ASP A 334 0.67 10.50 25.58
N TYR A 335 0.54 9.39 24.85
CA TYR A 335 -0.64 8.55 24.89
C TYR A 335 -0.35 7.15 24.36
N GLY A 336 -1.02 6.11 24.87
CA GLY A 336 -0.93 4.75 24.32
C GLY A 336 0.51 4.22 24.21
N PHE A 337 1.30 4.34 25.28
CA PHE A 337 2.74 4.02 25.33
C PHE A 337 3.67 4.89 24.45
N CYS A 338 3.14 5.84 23.69
CA CYS A 338 3.86 6.68 22.76
C CYS A 338 4.24 8.02 23.40
N TYR A 339 5.52 8.42 23.26
CA TYR A 339 6.05 9.67 23.83
C TYR A 339 6.32 10.72 22.76
N PHE A 340 7.05 10.32 21.71
CA PHE A 340 7.26 11.13 20.51
C PHE A 340 6.78 10.34 19.30
N ASN A 341 6.17 11.03 18.35
CA ASN A 341 5.59 10.42 17.18
C ASN A 341 6.66 10.16 16.13
N ASN A 342 7.32 9.00 16.23
CA ASN A 342 8.45 8.61 15.38
C ASN A 342 8.13 8.76 13.89
N VAL A 343 6.96 8.28 13.45
CA VAL A 343 6.52 8.30 12.05
C VAL A 343 6.17 9.71 11.60
N ALA A 344 5.44 10.49 12.41
CA ALA A 344 5.11 11.87 12.05
C ALA A 344 6.36 12.76 11.99
N ILE A 345 7.33 12.56 12.90
CA ILE A 345 8.63 13.25 12.85
C ILE A 345 9.36 12.91 11.55
N CYS A 346 9.37 11.64 11.13
CA CYS A 346 9.95 11.24 9.84
C CYS A 346 9.27 11.95 8.65
N ALA A 347 7.94 12.02 8.63
CA ALA A 347 7.22 12.67 7.54
C ALA A 347 7.50 14.19 7.48
N ARG A 348 7.48 14.88 8.63
CA ARG A 348 7.86 16.31 8.71
C ARG A 348 9.32 16.54 8.34
N TYR A 349 10.20 15.62 8.71
CA TYR A 349 11.62 15.67 8.33
C TYR A 349 11.80 15.53 6.82
N LEU A 350 11.12 14.57 6.18
CA LEU A 350 11.09 14.39 4.73
C LEU A 350 10.57 15.65 4.00
N GLN A 351 9.47 16.25 4.47
CA GLN A 351 8.95 17.50 3.91
C GLN A 351 9.96 18.64 4.04
N LYS A 352 10.58 18.81 5.22
CA LYS A 352 11.47 19.95 5.50
C LYS A 352 12.86 19.83 4.88
N HIS A 353 13.48 18.66 4.96
CA HIS A 353 14.89 18.45 4.57
C HIS A 353 15.05 17.95 3.14
N TYR A 354 14.06 17.21 2.62
CA TYR A 354 14.09 16.66 1.27
C TYR A 354 13.03 17.25 0.34
N ASN A 355 12.20 18.19 0.84
CA ASN A 355 11.16 18.87 0.07
C ASN A 355 10.18 17.91 -0.63
N LEU A 356 9.93 16.74 -0.02
CA LEU A 356 8.91 15.83 -0.51
C LEU A 356 7.52 16.44 -0.35
N GLN A 357 6.71 16.30 -1.38
CA GLN A 357 5.37 16.87 -1.47
C GLN A 357 4.28 15.83 -1.23
N ARG A 358 4.58 14.53 -1.38
CA ARG A 358 3.60 13.45 -1.24
C ARG A 358 4.19 12.29 -0.45
N ILE A 359 3.77 12.14 0.80
CA ILE A 359 4.19 11.05 1.68
C ILE A 359 2.96 10.23 2.03
N LEU A 360 3.02 8.92 1.80
CA LEU A 360 1.99 7.99 2.24
C LEU A 360 2.40 7.42 3.59
N ILE A 361 1.51 7.49 4.58
CA ILE A 361 1.62 6.75 5.84
C ILE A 361 0.54 5.68 5.85
N VAL A 362 0.95 4.41 5.96
CA VAL A 362 0.03 3.28 6.17
C VAL A 362 0.18 2.78 7.60
N ASP A 363 -0.91 2.74 8.35
CA ASP A 363 -0.93 2.20 9.71
C ASP A 363 -1.72 0.91 9.74
N PHE A 364 -1.02 -0.20 9.99
CA PHE A 364 -1.63 -1.52 10.15
C PHE A 364 -1.59 -2.04 11.60
N ASP A 365 -1.24 -1.15 12.56
CA ASP A 365 -1.45 -1.41 13.98
C ASP A 365 -2.94 -1.62 14.26
N TYR A 366 -3.27 -2.52 15.18
CA TYR A 366 -4.66 -2.80 15.53
C TYR A 366 -5.40 -1.56 16.06
N HIS A 367 -4.65 -0.65 16.68
CA HIS A 367 -5.12 0.61 17.22
C HIS A 367 -4.94 1.72 16.21
N MET A 368 -5.89 2.65 16.19
CA MET A 368 -5.72 3.83 15.35
C MET A 368 -4.58 4.72 15.88
N GLY A 369 -3.61 5.09 15.03
CA GLY A 369 -2.67 6.17 15.30
C GLY A 369 -3.34 7.56 15.28
N ASP A 370 -4.10 7.90 16.33
CA ASP A 370 -4.76 9.19 16.55
C ASP A 370 -3.76 10.37 16.55
N GLY A 371 -2.56 10.17 17.10
CA GLY A 371 -1.50 11.19 17.06
C GLY A 371 -1.00 11.49 15.64
N VAL A 372 -0.89 10.46 14.78
CA VAL A 372 -0.52 10.66 13.36
C VAL A 372 -1.64 11.41 12.62
N LYS A 373 -2.89 10.94 12.79
CA LYS A 373 -4.09 11.59 12.24
C LYS A 373 -4.09 13.09 12.56
N ASP A 374 -3.95 13.45 13.83
CA ASP A 374 -4.05 14.84 14.29
C ASP A 374 -2.94 15.74 13.72
N VAL A 375 -1.71 15.23 13.58
CA VAL A 375 -0.57 16.00 13.03
C VAL A 375 -0.75 16.36 11.55
N PHE A 376 -1.47 15.53 10.79
CA PHE A 376 -1.62 15.68 9.34
C PHE A 376 -3.06 15.95 8.88
N TYR A 377 -4.01 16.12 9.81
CA TYR A 377 -5.44 16.23 9.50
C TYR A 377 -5.79 17.34 8.50
N GLU A 378 -4.98 18.41 8.42
CA GLU A 378 -5.14 19.54 7.51
C GLU A 378 -4.09 19.58 6.37
N ASP A 379 -3.19 18.58 6.29
CA ASP A 379 -2.04 18.58 5.37
C ASP A 379 -2.24 17.62 4.17
N PRO A 380 -2.51 18.12 2.94
CA PRO A 380 -2.63 17.26 1.76
C PRO A 380 -1.30 16.65 1.28
N GLY A 381 -0.17 17.15 1.79
CA GLY A 381 1.16 16.63 1.50
C GLY A 381 1.47 15.30 2.19
N VAL A 382 0.59 14.85 3.09
CA VAL A 382 0.65 13.55 3.74
C VAL A 382 -0.71 12.86 3.65
N LEU A 383 -0.74 11.69 3.00
CA LEU A 383 -1.91 10.82 2.99
C LEU A 383 -1.76 9.80 4.12
N TYR A 384 -2.67 9.82 5.09
CA TYR A 384 -2.72 8.83 6.17
C TYR A 384 -3.85 7.82 5.92
N ILE A 385 -3.50 6.54 5.93
CA ILE A 385 -4.47 5.44 5.84
C ILE A 385 -4.23 4.47 6.99
N SER A 386 -5.24 4.27 7.82
CA SER A 386 -5.16 3.38 8.99
C SER A 386 -6.16 2.24 8.88
N LEU A 387 -5.71 0.99 9.11
CA LEU A 387 -6.56 -0.18 9.30
C LEU A 387 -6.57 -0.51 10.79
N HIS A 388 -7.71 -0.38 11.45
CA HIS A 388 -7.81 -0.52 12.90
C HIS A 388 -9.18 -1.07 13.29
N CYS A 389 -9.33 -1.51 14.54
CA CYS A 389 -10.64 -1.87 15.06
C CYS A 389 -11.31 -0.65 15.72
N VAL A 390 -12.57 -0.37 15.37
CA VAL A 390 -13.24 0.89 15.75
C VAL A 390 -13.50 1.03 17.26
N ASP A 391 -13.84 -0.05 17.96
CA ASP A 391 -14.01 0.00 19.42
C ASP A 391 -12.72 -0.32 20.19
N ALA A 392 -11.58 -0.40 19.50
CA ALA A 392 -10.27 -0.49 20.15
C ALA A 392 -9.84 0.87 20.71
N PHE A 393 -8.74 0.88 21.46
CA PHE A 393 -8.16 2.12 21.95
C PHE A 393 -7.58 2.97 20.80
N PRO A 394 -7.73 4.32 20.81
CA PRO A 394 -8.63 5.08 21.68
C PRO A 394 -10.11 4.93 21.27
N PRO A 395 -11.02 4.69 22.23
CA PRO A 395 -12.41 4.39 21.89
C PRO A 395 -13.12 5.58 21.26
N ASN A 396 -13.95 5.31 20.24
CA ASN A 396 -14.73 6.30 19.48
C ASN A 396 -13.89 7.27 18.62
N GLU A 397 -12.64 6.93 18.32
CA GLU A 397 -11.85 7.61 17.29
C GLU A 397 -11.72 6.74 16.04
N GLY A 398 -11.30 7.33 14.93
CA GLY A 398 -11.10 6.59 13.69
C GLY A 398 -12.37 6.26 12.95
N HIS A 399 -13.39 7.11 13.07
CA HIS A 399 -14.60 6.90 12.30
C HIS A 399 -14.28 7.01 10.81
N PRO A 400 -14.87 6.16 9.93
CA PRO A 400 -14.71 6.27 8.48
C PRO A 400 -15.11 7.63 7.88
N ASN A 401 -15.79 8.50 8.64
CA ASN A 401 -16.19 9.84 8.21
C ASN A 401 -15.14 10.91 8.56
N ASP A 402 -14.14 10.57 9.37
CA ASP A 402 -13.05 11.48 9.73
C ASP A 402 -12.06 11.53 8.56
N CYS A 403 -12.40 12.33 7.54
CA CYS A 403 -11.72 12.34 6.26
C CYS A 403 -10.62 13.41 6.14
N GLY A 404 -10.25 14.06 7.24
CA GLY A 404 -9.39 15.26 7.23
C GLY A 404 -10.21 16.54 7.24
N LYS A 405 -9.52 17.68 7.21
CA LYS A 405 -10.13 19.01 7.31
C LYS A 405 -9.42 20.01 6.40
N ASP A 406 -10.15 21.04 5.98
CA ASP A 406 -9.64 22.14 5.16
C ASP A 406 -8.91 21.61 3.92
N LYS A 407 -7.62 21.90 3.75
CA LYS A 407 -6.83 21.42 2.62
C LYS A 407 -6.51 19.92 2.69
N GLY A 408 -6.56 19.32 3.87
CA GLY A 408 -6.35 17.89 4.09
C GLY A 408 -7.61 17.03 3.92
N LEU A 409 -8.75 17.63 3.56
CA LEU A 409 -9.98 16.85 3.32
C LEU A 409 -9.76 15.85 2.16
N GLY A 410 -10.03 14.58 2.44
CA GLY A 410 -9.78 13.44 1.56
C GLY A 410 -8.45 12.71 1.80
N PHE A 411 -7.53 13.29 2.57
CA PHE A 411 -6.17 12.76 2.81
C PHE A 411 -6.02 12.00 4.15
N ASN A 412 -7.13 11.76 4.84
CA ASN A 412 -7.21 10.85 5.97
C ASN A 412 -8.23 9.75 5.66
N ILE A 413 -7.82 8.47 5.65
CA ILE A 413 -8.70 7.34 5.35
C ILE A 413 -8.67 6.35 6.52
N ASN A 414 -9.83 6.12 7.13
CA ASN A 414 -9.97 5.19 8.24
C ASN A 414 -10.68 3.92 7.78
N ILE A 415 -9.93 2.83 7.73
CA ILE A 415 -10.43 1.48 7.47
C ILE A 415 -10.75 0.82 8.80
N GLY A 416 -11.85 1.29 9.40
CA GLY A 416 -12.32 0.84 10.70
C GLY A 416 -13.07 -0.50 10.63
N TRP A 417 -12.44 -1.57 11.08
CA TRP A 417 -13.07 -2.89 11.25
C TRP A 417 -14.11 -2.83 12.38
N LEU A 418 -15.37 -3.05 12.02
CA LEU A 418 -16.52 -3.06 12.94
C LEU A 418 -16.71 -4.41 13.65
N ASN A 419 -15.83 -5.38 13.37
CA ASN A 419 -15.99 -6.76 13.80
C ASN A 419 -15.05 -7.12 14.94
N PHE A 420 -15.64 -7.40 16.10
CA PHE A 420 -14.94 -8.08 17.20
C PHE A 420 -15.09 -9.60 17.12
N ASP A 421 -16.22 -10.08 16.60
CA ASP A 421 -16.53 -11.50 16.45
C ASP A 421 -17.42 -11.73 15.21
N PRO A 422 -16.92 -12.37 14.14
CA PRO A 422 -15.57 -12.91 14.02
C PRO A 422 -14.51 -11.80 13.91
N PRO A 423 -13.30 -11.95 14.48
CA PRO A 423 -12.24 -10.95 14.35
C PRO A 423 -11.73 -10.83 12.92
N SER A 424 -11.08 -9.71 12.61
CA SER A 424 -10.45 -9.50 11.30
C SER A 424 -9.34 -10.51 11.01
N ILE A 425 -9.27 -10.96 9.75
CA ILE A 425 -8.35 -11.98 9.24
C ILE A 425 -7.48 -11.43 8.09
N ASP A 426 -6.51 -12.23 7.63
CA ASP A 426 -5.63 -11.88 6.50
C ASP A 426 -6.40 -11.37 5.27
N ALA A 427 -7.48 -12.06 4.90
CA ALA A 427 -8.29 -11.71 3.74
C ALA A 427 -8.92 -10.31 3.85
N ASP A 428 -9.29 -9.85 5.05
CA ASP A 428 -9.87 -8.51 5.23
C ASP A 428 -8.85 -7.42 4.86
N TYR A 429 -7.63 -7.55 5.36
CA TYR A 429 -6.54 -6.61 5.10
C TYR A 429 -6.09 -6.67 3.64
N ILE A 430 -5.94 -7.86 3.05
CA ILE A 430 -5.59 -8.01 1.63
C ILE A 430 -6.65 -7.35 0.73
N ASN A 431 -7.93 -7.51 1.05
CA ASN A 431 -9.01 -6.86 0.30
C ASN A 431 -9.06 -5.34 0.50
N ALA A 432 -8.78 -4.84 1.70
CA ALA A 432 -8.61 -3.40 1.93
C ALA A 432 -7.47 -2.84 1.06
N PHE A 433 -6.38 -3.60 0.89
CA PHE A 433 -5.29 -3.23 0.00
C PHE A 433 -5.72 -3.17 -1.46
N HIS A 434 -6.35 -4.22 -1.97
CA HIS A 434 -6.81 -4.26 -3.36
C HIS A 434 -7.86 -3.19 -3.69
N HIS A 435 -8.81 -2.94 -2.78
CA HIS A 435 -9.99 -2.14 -3.09
C HIS A 435 -9.93 -0.69 -2.62
N ILE A 436 -9.01 -0.35 -1.70
CA ILE A 436 -8.89 1.00 -1.13
C ILE A 436 -7.44 1.50 -1.23
N ILE A 437 -6.50 0.85 -0.55
CA ILE A 437 -5.15 1.41 -0.34
C ILE A 437 -4.38 1.51 -1.66
N LEU A 438 -4.31 0.44 -2.46
CA LEU A 438 -3.58 0.49 -3.73
C LEU A 438 -4.22 1.44 -4.75
N PRO A 439 -5.55 1.41 -5.00
CA PRO A 439 -6.19 2.41 -5.87
C PRO A 439 -5.85 3.85 -5.49
N VAL A 440 -6.03 4.21 -4.21
CA VAL A 440 -5.75 5.55 -3.69
C VAL A 440 -4.26 5.87 -3.77
N ALA A 441 -3.37 4.95 -3.35
CA ALA A 441 -1.94 5.18 -3.34
C ALA A 441 -1.36 5.39 -4.74
N TYR A 442 -1.88 4.68 -5.75
CA TYR A 442 -1.49 4.93 -7.14
C TYR A 442 -2.04 6.28 -7.63
N GLU A 443 -3.26 6.67 -7.27
CA GLU A 443 -3.78 8.01 -7.62
C GLU A 443 -2.97 9.13 -6.94
N TYR A 444 -2.59 8.95 -5.67
CA TYR A 444 -1.76 9.88 -4.90
C TYR A 444 -0.31 9.92 -5.37
N ASN A 445 0.23 8.80 -5.87
CA ASN A 445 1.61 8.65 -6.35
C ASN A 445 2.66 9.18 -5.35
N PRO A 446 2.80 8.52 -4.17
CA PRO A 446 3.69 8.98 -3.11
C PRO A 446 5.17 8.91 -3.54
N GLU A 447 5.96 9.80 -2.97
CA GLU A 447 7.42 9.88 -3.16
C GLU A 447 8.18 9.10 -2.08
N PHE A 448 7.50 8.78 -0.98
CA PHE A 448 7.97 7.95 0.11
C PHE A 448 6.78 7.28 0.81
N VAL A 449 6.96 6.04 1.27
CA VAL A 449 5.98 5.33 2.10
C VAL A 449 6.56 5.08 3.49
N LEU A 450 5.85 5.55 4.51
CA LEU A 450 6.10 5.23 5.91
C LEU A 450 5.04 4.22 6.38
N VAL A 451 5.43 3.28 7.21
CA VAL A 451 4.50 2.31 7.78
C VAL A 451 4.58 2.37 9.30
N CYS A 452 3.46 2.66 9.96
CA CYS A 452 3.27 2.41 11.38
C CYS A 452 3.10 0.89 11.54
N ALA A 453 4.21 0.21 11.83
CA ALA A 453 4.30 -1.24 11.76
C ALA A 453 3.94 -1.89 13.10
N GLY A 454 2.64 -1.91 13.43
CA GLY A 454 2.09 -2.60 14.59
C GLY A 454 1.73 -4.06 14.32
N PHE A 455 2.18 -4.98 15.18
CA PHE A 455 1.90 -6.41 15.04
C PHE A 455 0.88 -6.93 16.07
N ASP A 456 0.06 -6.06 16.63
CA ASP A 456 -0.97 -6.41 17.61
C ASP A 456 -2.29 -6.83 16.98
N ALA A 457 -2.49 -6.64 15.68
CA ALA A 457 -3.58 -7.29 14.94
C ALA A 457 -3.30 -8.78 14.68
N ALA A 458 -2.11 -9.28 15.03
CA ALA A 458 -1.69 -10.66 14.81
C ALA A 458 -2.41 -11.65 15.76
N GLU A 459 -2.59 -12.89 15.29
CA GLU A 459 -3.26 -13.93 16.07
C GLU A 459 -2.58 -14.20 17.42
N GLY A 460 -3.35 -14.14 18.50
CA GLY A 460 -2.86 -14.41 19.85
C GLY A 460 -2.12 -13.23 20.48
N ASP A 461 -2.24 -12.03 19.91
CA ASP A 461 -1.85 -10.81 20.61
C ASP A 461 -2.65 -10.63 21.92
N ARG A 462 -2.07 -9.86 22.86
CA ARG A 462 -2.64 -9.65 24.19
C ARG A 462 -3.56 -8.44 24.27
N ILE A 463 -3.44 -7.51 23.33
CA ILE A 463 -4.20 -6.26 23.31
C ILE A 463 -5.10 -6.22 22.07
N GLY A 464 -4.56 -6.51 20.89
CA GLY A 464 -5.37 -6.63 19.69
C GLY A 464 -6.01 -8.02 19.57
N TRP A 465 -7.18 -8.06 18.95
CA TRP A 465 -8.04 -9.26 18.87
C TRP A 465 -8.14 -9.80 17.45
N GLY A 466 -7.32 -9.29 16.53
CA GLY A 466 -7.23 -9.79 15.17
C GLY A 466 -6.66 -11.21 15.08
N LYS A 467 -6.77 -11.79 13.89
CA LYS A 467 -6.22 -13.11 13.54
C LYS A 467 -5.26 -13.03 12.36
N LEU A 468 -4.51 -11.93 12.27
CA LEU A 468 -3.54 -11.79 11.18
C LEU A 468 -2.38 -12.74 11.40
N SER A 469 -1.97 -13.38 10.30
CA SER A 469 -0.77 -14.21 10.24
C SER A 469 0.39 -13.42 9.64
N ALA A 470 1.58 -14.00 9.67
CA ALA A 470 2.74 -13.44 8.99
C ALA A 470 2.55 -13.33 7.46
N CYS A 471 1.60 -14.08 6.87
CA CYS A 471 1.22 -13.89 5.47
C CYS A 471 0.71 -12.48 5.22
N ALA A 472 -0.28 -12.01 5.97
CA ALA A 472 -0.87 -10.69 5.76
C ALA A 472 0.19 -9.59 5.80
N TYR A 473 1.03 -9.57 6.84
CA TYR A 473 2.09 -8.57 6.97
C TYR A 473 3.08 -8.63 5.79
N SER A 474 3.51 -9.83 5.40
CA SER A 474 4.40 -10.02 4.25
C SER A 474 3.76 -9.57 2.92
N GLN A 475 2.48 -9.88 2.69
CA GLN A 475 1.75 -9.47 1.49
C GLN A 475 1.51 -7.96 1.46
N MET A 476 1.17 -7.33 2.60
CA MET A 476 1.04 -5.88 2.73
C MET A 476 2.37 -5.18 2.41
N THR A 477 3.48 -5.60 3.02
CA THR A 477 4.82 -5.09 2.70
C THR A 477 5.13 -5.24 1.21
N HIS A 478 4.87 -6.41 0.62
CA HIS A 478 5.09 -6.67 -0.81
C HIS A 478 4.31 -5.69 -1.69
N MET A 479 3.03 -5.48 -1.40
CA MET A 479 2.18 -4.56 -2.15
C MET A 479 2.69 -3.11 -2.07
N LEU A 480 3.15 -2.65 -0.89
CA LEU A 480 3.69 -1.30 -0.69
C LEU A 480 5.03 -1.07 -1.42
N LEU A 481 5.86 -2.10 -1.61
CA LEU A 481 7.14 -1.99 -2.34
C LEU A 481 6.98 -1.59 -3.82
N SER A 482 5.77 -1.69 -4.37
CA SER A 482 5.47 -1.23 -5.74
C SER A 482 5.34 0.30 -5.86
N LEU A 483 5.27 1.02 -4.72
CA LEU A 483 5.07 2.46 -4.65
C LEU A 483 6.40 3.19 -4.40
N ALA A 484 6.44 4.50 -4.67
CA ALA A 484 7.55 5.38 -4.30
C ALA A 484 8.95 4.89 -4.72
N ASN A 485 9.05 4.17 -5.84
CA ASN A 485 10.29 3.52 -6.27
C ASN A 485 10.87 2.54 -5.22
N GLY A 486 10.01 1.89 -4.43
CA GLY A 486 10.39 1.01 -3.32
C GLY A 486 10.93 1.74 -2.10
N ARG A 487 10.78 3.08 -1.97
CA ARG A 487 11.16 3.82 -0.76
C ARG A 487 10.13 3.61 0.34
N VAL A 488 10.30 2.52 1.08
CA VAL A 488 9.45 2.11 2.19
C VAL A 488 10.26 2.05 3.48
N LEU A 489 9.81 2.71 4.54
CA LEU A 489 10.36 2.53 5.88
C LEU A 489 9.25 2.05 6.82
N GLU A 490 9.42 0.83 7.35
CA GLU A 490 8.56 0.29 8.38
C GLU A 490 9.11 0.61 9.76
N VAL A 491 8.30 1.21 10.63
CA VAL A 491 8.69 1.64 11.97
C VAL A 491 7.86 0.85 12.98
N LEU A 492 8.52 0.09 13.85
CA LEU A 492 7.80 -0.72 14.84
C LEU A 492 6.94 0.15 15.78
N GLU A 493 5.64 -0.15 15.82
CA GLU A 493 4.67 0.47 16.72
C GLU A 493 4.23 -0.53 17.82
N GLY A 494 3.01 -1.07 17.77
CA GLY A 494 2.46 -2.06 18.70
C GLY A 494 2.88 -3.51 18.45
N GLY A 495 2.12 -4.45 19.01
CA GLY A 495 2.43 -5.89 19.02
C GLY A 495 3.05 -6.35 20.33
N TYR A 496 2.38 -7.27 21.02
CA TYR A 496 2.62 -7.63 22.42
C TYR A 496 2.73 -9.15 22.64
N CYS A 497 2.42 -9.95 21.62
CA CYS A 497 2.84 -11.35 21.53
C CYS A 497 4.26 -11.46 20.95
N LEU A 498 5.23 -11.85 21.80
CA LEU A 498 6.64 -11.96 21.37
C LEU A 498 6.86 -13.00 20.28
N GLN A 499 6.06 -14.08 20.27
CA GLN A 499 6.13 -15.09 19.22
C GLN A 499 5.70 -14.51 17.88
N GLN A 500 4.58 -13.76 17.85
CA GLN A 500 4.13 -13.12 16.60
C GLN A 500 5.08 -12.03 16.15
N LEU A 501 5.60 -11.19 17.06
CA LEU A 501 6.64 -10.22 16.72
C LEU A 501 7.86 -10.87 16.04
N ASN A 502 8.31 -12.03 16.55
CA ASN A 502 9.41 -12.76 15.91
C ASN A 502 9.08 -13.18 14.49
N ILE A 503 7.89 -13.74 14.26
CA ILE A 503 7.49 -14.32 12.98
C ILE A 503 7.09 -13.21 11.99
N CYS A 504 6.13 -12.36 12.34
CA CYS A 504 5.62 -11.30 11.47
C CYS A 504 6.69 -10.24 11.17
N GLY A 505 7.40 -9.75 12.19
CA GLY A 505 8.45 -8.74 11.98
C GLY A 505 9.60 -9.25 11.12
N SER A 506 10.01 -10.52 11.25
CA SER A 506 11.03 -11.10 10.37
C SER A 506 10.52 -11.38 8.95
N ALA A 507 9.22 -11.67 8.78
CA ALA A 507 8.60 -11.81 7.47
C ALA A 507 8.58 -10.48 6.69
N CYS A 508 8.28 -9.36 7.35
CA CYS A 508 8.41 -8.03 6.77
C CYS A 508 9.84 -7.75 6.31
N VAL A 509 10.85 -8.01 7.16
CA VAL A 509 12.27 -7.82 6.78
C VAL A 509 12.68 -8.69 5.59
N ALA A 510 12.26 -9.96 5.55
CA ALA A 510 12.51 -10.84 4.40
C ALA A 510 11.87 -10.30 3.12
N THR A 511 10.64 -9.80 3.20
CA THR A 511 9.93 -9.20 2.07
C THR A 511 10.62 -7.92 1.59
N LEU A 512 11.06 -7.05 2.50
CA LEU A 512 11.83 -5.82 2.17
C LEU A 512 13.14 -6.15 1.44
N LEU A 513 13.78 -7.27 1.77
CA LEU A 513 14.97 -7.81 1.11
C LEU A 513 14.70 -8.34 -0.31
N GLY A 514 13.43 -8.44 -0.72
CA GLY A 514 12.99 -8.98 -2.00
C GLY A 514 12.83 -10.51 -2.00
N ASP A 515 12.78 -11.16 -0.83
CA ASP A 515 12.31 -12.54 -0.76
C ASP A 515 10.83 -12.57 -1.16
N THR A 516 10.42 -13.69 -1.73
CA THR A 516 9.01 -13.95 -2.03
C THR A 516 8.16 -13.76 -0.77
N PRO A 517 7.03 -13.04 -0.86
CA PRO A 517 6.13 -12.92 0.28
C PRO A 517 5.53 -14.28 0.66
N ILE A 518 5.22 -14.43 1.93
CA ILE A 518 4.62 -15.66 2.46
C ILE A 518 3.27 -15.89 1.79
N ARG A 519 3.06 -17.11 1.29
CA ARG A 519 1.76 -17.57 0.76
C ARG A 519 0.78 -17.79 1.91
N CYS A 520 -0.46 -17.31 1.76
CA CYS A 520 -1.48 -17.43 2.80
C CYS A 520 -1.99 -18.87 2.86
N SER A 521 -2.35 -19.35 4.07
CA SER A 521 -2.87 -20.70 4.22
C SER A 521 -4.33 -20.77 3.73
N GLU A 522 -4.82 -21.96 3.36
CA GLU A 522 -6.22 -22.14 2.94
C GLU A 522 -7.24 -21.64 3.97
N ASP A 523 -6.90 -21.65 5.26
CA ASP A 523 -7.78 -21.15 6.33
C ASP A 523 -7.72 -19.63 6.52
N SER A 524 -6.60 -18.98 6.19
CA SER A 524 -6.46 -17.52 6.26
C SER A 524 -6.79 -16.79 4.95
N ALA A 525 -6.73 -17.51 3.82
CA ALA A 525 -7.09 -17.01 2.48
C ALA A 525 -8.58 -17.15 2.15
N LYS A 526 -9.38 -17.85 2.98
CA LYS A 526 -10.83 -17.90 2.81
C LYS A 526 -11.38 -16.47 2.81
N TYR A 527 -11.95 -16.10 1.68
CA TYR A 527 -12.56 -14.81 1.44
C TYR A 527 -13.46 -14.40 2.62
N PRO A 528 -13.58 -13.11 2.99
CA PRO A 528 -14.37 -12.69 4.14
C PRO A 528 -15.76 -13.32 4.07
N GLN A 529 -15.98 -14.34 4.89
CA GLN A 529 -17.30 -14.97 4.99
C GLN A 529 -18.29 -14.03 5.69
N ASP A 530 -17.75 -13.04 6.40
CA ASP A 530 -18.53 -12.03 7.06
C ASP A 530 -18.88 -10.87 6.13
N LEU A 531 -20.18 -10.59 6.07
CA LEU A 531 -20.75 -9.46 5.35
C LEU A 531 -20.26 -8.11 5.89
N VAL A 532 -19.77 -8.04 7.13
CA VAL A 532 -19.40 -6.76 7.73
C VAL A 532 -18.10 -6.19 7.16
N SER A 533 -17.00 -6.96 7.02
CA SER A 533 -15.77 -6.45 6.38
C SER A 533 -16.03 -5.96 4.94
N VAL A 534 -16.87 -6.69 4.20
CA VAL A 534 -17.32 -6.29 2.86
C VAL A 534 -18.10 -4.97 2.91
N ARG A 535 -19.04 -4.82 3.85
CA ARG A 535 -19.80 -3.58 4.05
C ARG A 535 -18.91 -2.41 4.46
N THR A 536 -17.92 -2.66 5.31
CA THR A 536 -16.92 -1.67 5.72
C THR A 536 -16.16 -1.15 4.50
N ILE A 537 -15.65 -2.04 3.65
CA ILE A 537 -14.94 -1.63 2.42
C ILE A 537 -15.84 -0.82 1.50
N ARG A 538 -17.10 -1.24 1.27
CA ARG A 538 -18.07 -0.47 0.47
C ARG A 538 -18.34 0.91 1.05
N MET A 539 -18.59 0.98 2.35
CA MET A 539 -18.86 2.24 3.04
C MET A 539 -17.69 3.21 2.91
N ILE A 540 -16.45 2.73 3.09
CA ILE A 540 -15.25 3.56 2.94
C ILE A 540 -15.13 4.06 1.49
N LYS A 541 -15.37 3.18 0.51
CA LYS A 541 -15.41 3.60 -0.90
C LYS A 541 -16.47 4.67 -1.17
N ASP A 542 -17.67 4.51 -0.61
CA ASP A 542 -18.76 5.47 -0.78
C ASP A 542 -18.43 6.84 -0.17
N ILE A 543 -17.75 6.85 0.98
CA ILE A 543 -17.29 8.07 1.66
C ILE A 543 -16.16 8.74 0.88
N HIS A 544 -15.22 7.97 0.33
CA HIS A 544 -13.99 8.50 -0.27
C HIS A 544 -14.03 8.69 -1.79
N GLN A 545 -14.99 8.12 -2.51
CA GLN A 545 -15.13 8.32 -3.96
C GLN A 545 -15.29 9.78 -4.43
N PRO A 546 -15.79 10.75 -3.63
CA PRO A 546 -15.76 12.16 -4.02
C PRO A 546 -14.34 12.75 -4.09
N PHE A 547 -13.38 12.17 -3.36
CA PHE A 547 -11.99 12.62 -3.29
C PHE A 547 -11.05 11.81 -4.20
N TRP A 548 -11.36 10.51 -4.39
CA TRP A 548 -10.50 9.57 -5.11
C TRP A 548 -11.25 8.90 -6.24
N THR A 549 -10.87 9.25 -7.46
CA THR A 549 -11.53 8.82 -8.69
C THR A 549 -11.28 7.34 -9.00
N SER A 550 -10.20 6.78 -8.45
CA SER A 550 -9.87 5.36 -8.46
C SER A 550 -10.89 4.51 -7.67
N LEU A 551 -11.55 5.10 -6.66
CA LEU A 551 -12.59 4.44 -5.86
C LEU A 551 -13.99 4.57 -6.44
N PHE A 552 -14.21 5.58 -7.29
CA PHE A 552 -15.51 5.88 -7.86
C PHE A 552 -16.08 4.74 -8.70
N SER A 553 -17.26 4.27 -8.30
CA SER A 553 -18.10 3.31 -9.02
C SER A 553 -18.98 4.05 -10.03
N VAL A 554 -19.19 3.51 -11.24
CA VAL A 554 -19.97 4.19 -12.30
C VAL A 554 -21.37 4.55 -11.75
N PRO A 555 -21.80 5.83 -11.85
CA PRO A 555 -23.06 6.27 -11.29
C PRO A 555 -24.20 5.68 -12.10
N ASP A 556 -25.34 5.54 -11.42
CA ASP A 556 -26.61 5.12 -11.99
C ASP A 556 -26.89 5.82 -13.33
N GLN A 557 -27.42 5.04 -14.26
CA GLN A 557 -27.72 5.41 -15.64
C GLN A 557 -28.40 6.78 -15.76
N ASP A 558 -27.68 7.73 -16.33
CA ASP A 558 -28.24 8.68 -17.28
C ASP A 558 -27.10 9.14 -18.18
N ASP A 559 -27.20 8.89 -19.49
CA ASP A 559 -26.24 9.39 -20.50
C ASP A 559 -26.12 10.93 -20.45
N ASN A 560 -27.14 11.62 -19.92
CA ASN A 560 -27.11 13.05 -19.63
C ASN A 560 -26.12 13.43 -18.51
N THR A 561 -25.81 12.54 -17.57
CA THR A 561 -24.87 12.79 -16.48
C THR A 561 -23.42 12.64 -16.96
N ILE A 562 -23.14 11.69 -17.85
CA ILE A 562 -21.83 11.54 -18.49
C ILE A 562 -21.53 12.76 -19.39
N ASN A 563 -22.51 13.24 -20.15
CA ASN A 563 -22.37 14.45 -20.96
C ASN A 563 -22.23 15.73 -20.09
N LYS A 564 -22.97 15.85 -18.97
CA LYS A 564 -22.79 16.94 -18.00
C LYS A 564 -21.45 16.89 -17.24
N LEU A 565 -20.92 15.70 -16.98
CA LEU A 565 -19.60 15.51 -16.37
C LEU A 565 -18.48 15.89 -17.34
N ALA A 566 -18.61 15.56 -18.63
CA ALA A 566 -17.69 16.03 -19.67
C ALA A 566 -17.70 17.57 -19.78
N GLU A 567 -18.88 18.21 -19.73
CA GLU A 567 -19.01 19.68 -19.74
C GLU A 567 -18.46 20.35 -18.45
N ASN A 568 -18.54 19.70 -17.29
CA ASN A 568 -18.00 20.24 -16.04
C ASN A 568 -16.47 20.09 -15.93
N LEU A 569 -15.90 19.04 -16.54
CA LEU A 569 -14.44 18.84 -16.63
C LEU A 569 -13.77 19.85 -17.57
N GLU A 570 -14.45 20.29 -18.64
CA GLU A 570 -13.98 21.42 -19.46
C GLU A 570 -13.97 22.74 -18.67
N LYS A 571 -14.94 22.95 -17.77
CA LYS A 571 -14.99 24.17 -16.93
C LYS A 571 -13.91 24.21 -15.84
N THR A 572 -13.48 23.06 -15.32
CA THR A 572 -12.38 23.03 -14.32
C THR A 572 -11.00 23.24 -14.95
N SER A 573 -10.84 22.92 -16.23
CA SER A 573 -9.61 23.22 -16.98
C SER A 573 -9.39 24.72 -17.24
N ILE A 574 -10.44 25.55 -17.11
CA ILE A 574 -10.38 27.01 -17.31
C ILE A 574 -9.98 27.74 -16.01
N ILE A 575 -9.98 27.07 -14.84
CA ILE A 575 -9.63 27.68 -13.54
C ILE A 575 -8.12 27.60 -13.25
N ASN A 576 -7.33 26.91 -14.09
CA ASN A 576 -5.87 26.81 -13.96
C ASN A 576 -5.07 27.66 -14.97
N ASN A 577 -5.60 28.82 -15.38
CA ASN A 577 -4.81 29.87 -16.05
C ASN A 577 -4.68 31.10 -15.15
#